data_AF-A0A414EPW1-F1
#
_entry.id   AF-A0A414EPW1-F1
#
_cell.length_a   1.000
_cell.length_b   1.000
_cell.length_c   1.000
_cell.angle_alpha   90.00
_cell.angle_beta   90.00
_cell.angle_gamma   90.00
#
_symmetry.space_group_name_H-M   'P 1'
#
loop_
_entity.id
_entity.type
_entity.pdbx_description
1 polymer ?
#
loop_
_entity_poly.entity_id
_entity_poly.type
_entity_poly.pdbx_seq_one_letter_code
_entity_poly.pdbx_strand_id
1 'polypeptide(L)'
;MLNPILLTAICAVASFFIGAIPFGLILGRVFNHTDIRKAGSGNIGTTNALRVAGPKVAALTLLLDCLKGAICVLIARPLIADLGYGFPPNILAPGAPGDWMLGVICLAAVWGHIFSPYLNFHGGKGIAVGLGVILAWYWPIGLSLLGMFIVAVAITKYVSVGSLAAAIGLPIAACAVFPYSSLGLKFCMAMIGITVVWAHRANIKKLMTGKESKLSFTKRVTEPDDK
;
A
#
# COMPACT_ATOMS: atom_id res chain seq x y z
N MET A 1 -5.13 -24.88 20.96
CA MET A 1 -4.58 -23.75 20.17
C MET A 1 -4.29 -24.23 18.76
N LEU A 2 -4.54 -23.40 17.75
CA LEU A 2 -4.15 -23.66 16.36
C LEU A 2 -2.65 -23.43 16.19
N ASN A 3 -2.03 -24.06 15.18
CA ASN A 3 -0.64 -23.78 14.86
C ASN A 3 -0.52 -22.32 14.34
N PRO A 4 0.30 -21.45 14.96
CA PRO A 4 0.35 -20.03 14.63
C PRO A 4 0.91 -19.77 13.22
N ILE A 5 1.77 -20.65 12.71
CA ILE A 5 2.30 -20.57 11.34
C ILE A 5 1.19 -20.86 10.33
N LEU A 6 0.42 -21.92 10.54
CA LEU A 6 -0.72 -22.26 9.68
C LEU A 6 -1.76 -21.14 9.67
N LEU A 7 -2.09 -20.60 10.84
CA LEU A 7 -3.04 -19.50 10.96
C LEU A 7 -2.52 -18.23 10.26
N THR A 8 -1.23 -17.93 10.40
CA THR A 8 -0.59 -16.82 9.67
C THR A 8 -0.69 -17.01 8.16
N ALA A 9 -0.48 -18.23 7.65
CA ALA A 9 -0.60 -18.52 6.23
C ALA A 9 -2.05 -18.28 5.71
N ILE A 10 -3.06 -18.73 6.46
CA ILE A 10 -4.47 -18.49 6.13
C ILE A 10 -4.78 -16.99 6.12
N CYS A 11 -4.37 -16.27 7.16
CA CYS A 11 -4.54 -14.83 7.27
C CYS A 11 -3.80 -14.08 6.14
N ALA A 12 -2.62 -14.54 5.73
CA ALA A 12 -1.85 -13.96 4.64
C ALA A 12 -2.57 -14.14 3.30
N VAL A 13 -3.08 -15.34 3.01
CA VAL A 13 -3.88 -15.61 1.81
C VAL A 13 -5.14 -14.74 1.78
N ALA A 14 -5.88 -14.67 2.89
CA ALA A 14 -7.04 -13.79 3.00
C ALA A 14 -6.65 -12.31 2.78
N SER A 15 -5.56 -11.86 3.40
CA SER A 15 -5.05 -10.49 3.27
C SER A 15 -4.64 -10.15 1.85
N PHE A 16 -4.06 -11.11 1.11
CA PHE A 16 -3.75 -10.95 -0.30
C PHE A 16 -5.02 -10.73 -1.14
N PHE A 17 -6.06 -11.55 -0.96
CA PHE A 17 -7.31 -11.39 -1.71
C PHE A 17 -8.08 -10.13 -1.32
N ILE A 18 -8.06 -9.72 -0.05
CA ILE A 18 -8.63 -8.45 0.41
C ILE A 18 -7.86 -7.27 -0.20
N GLY A 19 -6.53 -7.28 -0.11
CA GLY A 19 -5.66 -6.27 -0.70
C GLY A 19 -5.84 -6.14 -2.21
N ALA A 20 -6.14 -7.25 -2.89
CA ALA A 20 -6.37 -7.30 -4.32
C ALA A 20 -7.61 -6.55 -4.82
N ILE A 21 -8.60 -6.28 -3.96
CA ILE A 21 -9.87 -5.64 -4.37
C ILE A 21 -9.60 -4.27 -5.02
N PRO A 22 -9.95 -4.05 -6.30
CA PRO A 22 -9.53 -2.85 -7.05
C PRO A 22 -10.52 -1.69 -6.89
N PHE A 23 -10.61 -1.11 -5.68
CA PHE A 23 -11.60 -0.08 -5.37
C PHE A 23 -11.60 1.11 -6.32
N GLY A 24 -10.43 1.60 -6.76
CA GLY A 24 -10.39 2.71 -7.71
C GLY A 24 -11.07 2.40 -9.05
N LEU A 25 -10.94 1.16 -9.55
CA LEU A 25 -11.64 0.73 -10.75
C LEU A 25 -13.15 0.57 -10.51
N ILE A 26 -13.53 -0.03 -9.37
CA ILE A 26 -14.93 -0.23 -8.98
C ILE A 26 -15.63 1.13 -8.88
N LEU A 27 -15.06 2.06 -8.11
CA LEU A 27 -15.61 3.39 -7.88
C LEU A 27 -15.66 4.22 -9.17
N GLY A 28 -14.63 4.15 -10.02
CA GLY A 28 -14.63 4.83 -11.32
C GLY A 28 -15.77 4.37 -12.23
N ARG A 29 -16.07 3.06 -12.24
CA ARG A 29 -17.20 2.50 -12.99
C ARG A 29 -18.56 2.85 -12.39
N VAL A 30 -18.68 2.82 -11.07
CA VAL A 30 -19.96 3.07 -10.37
C VAL A 30 -20.36 4.54 -10.40
N PHE A 31 -19.43 5.46 -10.13
CA PHE A 31 -19.75 6.88 -9.99
C PHE A 31 -19.63 7.69 -11.27
N ASN A 32 -18.78 7.26 -12.22
CA ASN A 32 -18.47 8.03 -13.41
C ASN A 32 -18.72 7.25 -14.72
N HIS A 33 -19.10 5.97 -14.64
CA HIS A 33 -19.25 5.10 -15.80
C HIS A 33 -17.98 5.01 -16.68
N THR A 34 -16.81 5.22 -16.08
CA THR A 34 -15.52 5.27 -16.78
C THR A 34 -14.57 4.20 -16.26
N ASP A 35 -13.91 3.48 -17.18
CA ASP A 35 -12.76 2.65 -16.83
C ASP A 35 -11.52 3.55 -16.70
N ILE A 36 -11.12 3.85 -15.46
CA ILE A 36 -9.99 4.76 -15.19
C ILE A 36 -8.66 4.28 -15.79
N ARG A 37 -8.53 3.01 -16.18
CA ARG A 37 -7.32 2.48 -16.82
C ARG A 37 -7.16 2.94 -18.27
N LYS A 38 -8.24 3.44 -18.89
CA LYS A 38 -8.22 3.90 -20.29
C LYS A 38 -7.76 5.35 -20.45
N ALA A 39 -7.50 6.08 -19.36
CA ALA A 39 -7.12 7.48 -19.38
C ALA A 39 -6.03 7.80 -18.34
N GLY A 40 -5.36 8.93 -18.53
CA GLY A 40 -4.25 9.38 -17.71
C GLY A 40 -3.13 8.33 -17.66
N SER A 41 -2.61 8.06 -16.46
CA SER A 41 -1.53 7.08 -16.28
C SER A 41 -1.94 5.61 -16.49
N GLY A 42 -3.24 5.35 -16.64
CA GLY A 42 -3.80 3.99 -16.73
C GLY A 42 -3.75 3.18 -15.43
N ASN A 43 -3.26 3.75 -14.33
CA ASN A 43 -3.23 3.09 -13.03
C ASN A 43 -4.60 3.15 -12.33
N ILE A 44 -4.90 2.19 -11.45
CA ILE A 44 -6.15 2.17 -10.68
C ILE A 44 -6.12 3.05 -9.42
N GLY A 45 -4.95 3.55 -9.03
CA GLY A 45 -4.77 4.27 -7.76
C GLY A 45 -5.34 5.68 -7.73
N THR A 46 -5.36 6.25 -6.52
CA THR A 46 -5.92 7.58 -6.17
C THR A 46 -5.54 8.70 -7.13
N THR A 47 -4.27 8.82 -7.52
CA THR A 47 -3.81 9.93 -8.38
C THR A 47 -4.44 9.87 -9.76
N ASN A 48 -4.61 8.67 -10.33
CA ASN A 48 -5.26 8.53 -11.63
C ASN A 48 -6.78 8.72 -11.50
N ALA A 49 -7.37 8.19 -10.43
CA ALA A 49 -8.77 8.44 -10.10
C ALA A 49 -9.07 9.95 -9.98
N LEU A 50 -8.18 10.74 -9.38
CA LEU A 50 -8.31 12.20 -9.31
C LEU A 50 -8.33 12.84 -10.70
N ARG A 51 -7.38 12.45 -11.55
CA ARG A 51 -7.23 12.99 -12.91
C ARG A 51 -8.36 12.59 -13.85
N VAL A 52 -8.94 11.40 -13.69
CA VAL A 52 -9.93 10.86 -14.63
C VAL A 52 -11.36 11.02 -14.11
N ALA A 53 -11.62 10.64 -12.86
CA ALA A 53 -12.96 10.55 -12.27
C ALA A 53 -13.27 11.69 -11.26
N GLY A 54 -12.26 12.47 -10.86
CA GLY A 54 -12.41 13.63 -10.00
C GLY A 54 -12.19 13.36 -8.50
N PRO A 55 -12.26 14.41 -7.66
CA PRO A 55 -11.80 14.37 -6.27
C PRO A 55 -12.62 13.43 -5.39
N LYS A 56 -13.93 13.31 -5.61
CA LYS A 56 -14.80 12.40 -4.84
C LYS A 56 -14.36 10.94 -5.00
N VAL A 57 -14.15 10.48 -6.23
CA VAL A 57 -13.70 9.10 -6.51
C VAL A 57 -12.28 8.89 -6.01
N ALA A 58 -11.39 9.87 -6.17
CA ALA A 58 -10.03 9.79 -5.63
C ALA A 58 -10.01 9.64 -4.10
N ALA A 59 -10.76 10.46 -3.38
CA ALA A 59 -10.83 10.41 -1.92
C ALA A 59 -11.39 9.07 -1.43
N LEU A 60 -12.47 8.58 -2.04
CA LEU A 60 -13.02 7.27 -1.72
C LEU A 60 -12.06 6.13 -2.06
N THR A 61 -11.34 6.22 -3.18
CA THR A 61 -10.32 5.23 -3.56
C THR A 61 -9.21 5.18 -2.52
N LEU A 62 -8.69 6.34 -2.12
CA LEU A 62 -7.66 6.44 -1.08
C LEU A 62 -8.14 5.83 0.24
N LEU A 63 -9.35 6.20 0.66
CA LEU A 63 -9.94 5.72 1.91
C LEU A 63 -10.11 4.20 1.90
N LEU A 64 -10.72 3.64 0.86
CA LEU A 64 -10.99 2.21 0.78
C LEU A 64 -9.71 1.38 0.56
N ASP A 65 -8.75 1.87 -0.22
CA ASP A 65 -7.45 1.20 -0.38
C ASP A 65 -6.62 1.25 0.91
N CYS A 66 -6.68 2.33 1.68
CA CYS A 66 -6.09 2.39 3.01
C CYS A 66 -6.80 1.43 3.97
N LEU A 67 -8.13 1.48 4.00
CA LEU A 67 -8.95 0.69 4.90
C LEU A 67 -8.76 -0.81 4.70
N LYS A 68 -8.73 -1.30 3.44
CA LYS A 68 -8.51 -2.73 3.19
C LYS A 68 -7.14 -3.20 3.69
N GLY A 69 -6.10 -2.35 3.60
CA GLY A 69 -4.79 -2.66 4.16
C GLY A 69 -4.83 -2.69 5.69
N ALA A 70 -5.44 -1.68 6.30
CA ALA A 70 -5.57 -1.59 7.76
C ALA A 70 -6.35 -2.77 8.35
N ILE A 71 -7.48 -3.15 7.74
CA ILE A 71 -8.33 -4.26 8.19
C ILE A 71 -7.56 -5.59 8.22
N CYS A 72 -6.71 -5.87 7.22
CA CYS A 72 -5.89 -7.08 7.22
C CYS A 72 -5.04 -7.20 8.50
N VAL A 73 -4.41 -6.10 8.93
CA VAL A 73 -3.56 -6.09 10.12
C VAL A 73 -4.40 -6.07 11.40
N LEU A 74 -5.46 -5.27 11.45
CA LEU A 74 -6.33 -5.12 12.64
C LEU A 74 -7.07 -6.41 12.97
N ILE A 75 -7.40 -7.23 11.97
CA ILE A 75 -8.05 -8.54 12.18
C ILE A 75 -7.00 -9.63 12.44
N ALA A 76 -5.95 -9.72 11.62
CA ALA A 76 -4.98 -10.80 11.74
C ALA A 76 -4.21 -10.76 13.06
N ARG A 77 -3.93 -9.57 13.59
CA ARG A 77 -3.18 -9.41 14.85
C ARG A 77 -3.87 -10.12 16.04
N PRO A 78 -5.09 -9.74 16.46
CA PRO A 78 -5.74 -10.42 17.57
C PRO A 78 -6.02 -11.89 17.25
N LEU A 79 -6.35 -12.22 16.00
CA LEU A 79 -6.68 -13.60 15.62
C LEU A 79 -5.48 -14.54 15.76
N ILE A 80 -4.30 -14.15 15.27
CA ILE A 80 -3.07 -14.95 15.37
C ILE A 80 -2.59 -15.03 16.82
N ALA A 81 -2.68 -13.93 17.57
CA ALA A 81 -2.27 -13.89 18.97
C ALA A 81 -3.13 -14.80 19.86
N ASP A 82 -4.46 -14.70 19.73
CA ASP A 82 -5.40 -15.46 20.56
C ASP A 82 -5.46 -16.94 20.13
N LEU A 83 -5.82 -17.22 18.87
CA LEU A 83 -6.05 -18.59 18.43
C LEU A 83 -4.74 -19.37 18.14
N GLY A 84 -3.70 -18.66 17.73
CA GLY A 84 -2.41 -19.25 17.37
C GLY A 84 -1.43 -19.37 18.53
N TYR A 85 -1.38 -18.35 19.39
CA TYR A 85 -0.45 -18.28 20.52
C TYR A 85 -1.12 -18.42 21.89
N GLY A 86 -2.43 -18.17 22.02
CA GLY A 86 -3.08 -18.13 23.34
C GLY A 86 -2.55 -16.98 24.22
N PHE A 87 -2.02 -15.93 23.59
CA PHE A 87 -1.39 -14.79 24.24
C PHE A 87 -2.03 -13.46 23.77
N PRO A 88 -1.87 -12.37 24.52
CA PRO A 88 -2.34 -11.07 24.07
C PRO A 88 -1.63 -10.59 22.79
N PRO A 89 -2.21 -9.62 22.05
CA PRO A 89 -1.66 -9.10 20.79
C PRO A 89 -0.21 -8.57 20.84
N ASN A 90 0.33 -8.32 22.03
CA ASN A 90 1.72 -7.89 22.23
C ASN A 90 2.74 -8.96 21.82
N ILE A 91 2.36 -10.24 21.73
CA ILE A 91 3.24 -11.31 21.19
C ILE A 91 3.63 -11.08 19.72
N LEU A 92 2.88 -10.22 19.01
CA LEU A 92 3.12 -9.82 17.63
C LEU A 92 3.74 -8.41 17.49
N ALA A 93 4.02 -7.73 18.60
CA ALA A 93 4.67 -6.42 18.56
C ALA A 93 6.09 -6.53 18.00
N PRO A 94 6.65 -5.48 17.37
CA PRO A 94 8.03 -5.51 16.86
C PRO A 94 9.04 -5.96 17.92
N GLY A 95 9.87 -6.97 17.61
CA GLY A 95 10.82 -7.57 18.55
C GLY A 95 10.25 -8.71 19.41
N ALA A 96 8.94 -8.95 19.38
CA ALA A 96 8.32 -10.10 20.02
C ALA A 96 8.38 -11.35 19.11
N PRO A 97 8.20 -12.58 19.65
CA PRO A 97 8.36 -13.83 18.91
C PRO A 97 7.53 -13.97 17.62
N GLY A 98 6.38 -13.31 17.52
CA GLY A 98 5.51 -13.38 16.34
C GLY A 98 5.53 -12.12 15.47
N ASP A 99 6.47 -11.20 15.67
CA ASP A 99 6.53 -9.94 14.91
C ASP A 99 6.60 -10.14 13.38
N TRP A 100 7.35 -11.14 12.92
CA TRP A 100 7.50 -11.50 11.51
C TRP A 100 6.16 -11.92 10.88
N MET A 101 5.25 -12.49 11.66
CA MET A 101 3.93 -12.91 11.17
C MET A 101 3.13 -11.69 10.71
N LEU A 102 3.16 -10.58 11.45
CA LEU A 102 2.55 -9.33 11.00
C LEU A 102 3.26 -8.73 9.79
N GLY A 103 4.59 -8.89 9.69
CA GLY A 103 5.34 -8.54 8.49
C GLY A 103 4.78 -9.24 7.25
N VAL A 104 4.51 -10.55 7.35
CA VAL A 104 3.91 -11.35 6.28
C VAL A 104 2.50 -10.86 5.92
N ILE A 105 1.67 -10.52 6.91
CA ILE A 105 0.32 -9.97 6.67
C ILE A 105 0.39 -8.63 5.92
N CYS A 106 1.27 -7.72 6.36
CA CYS A 106 1.47 -6.42 5.70
C CYS A 106 1.91 -6.61 4.25
N LEU A 107 2.89 -7.50 4.03
CA LEU A 107 3.41 -7.81 2.70
C LEU A 107 2.32 -8.39 1.80
N ALA A 108 1.57 -9.38 2.29
CA ALA A 108 0.51 -10.04 1.54
C ALA A 108 -0.58 -9.06 1.10
N ALA A 109 -1.03 -8.15 1.97
CA ALA A 109 -2.02 -7.14 1.62
C ALA A 109 -1.52 -6.17 0.52
N VAL A 110 -0.27 -5.70 0.63
CA VAL A 110 0.33 -4.81 -0.38
C VAL A 110 0.54 -5.54 -1.70
N TRP A 111 1.06 -6.77 -1.67
CA TRP A 111 1.23 -7.60 -2.85
C TRP A 111 -0.09 -7.97 -3.51
N GLY A 112 -1.15 -8.22 -2.74
CA GLY A 112 -2.49 -8.39 -3.27
C GLY A 112 -2.91 -7.21 -4.15
N HIS A 113 -2.68 -5.98 -3.70
CA HIS A 113 -3.02 -4.80 -4.47
C HIS A 113 -2.15 -4.59 -5.71
N ILE A 114 -0.85 -4.87 -5.63
CA ILE A 114 0.10 -4.69 -6.76
C ILE A 114 -0.11 -5.79 -7.81
N PHE A 115 -0.27 -7.04 -7.36
CA PHE A 115 -0.42 -8.24 -8.16
C PHE A 115 -1.86 -8.77 -8.08
N SER A 116 -2.84 -7.89 -8.25
CA SER A 116 -4.26 -8.26 -8.07
C SER A 116 -4.71 -9.31 -9.09
N PRO A 117 -5.13 -10.52 -8.66
CA PRO A 117 -5.68 -11.53 -9.56
C PRO A 117 -6.97 -11.05 -10.26
N TYR A 118 -7.74 -10.16 -9.63
CA TYR A 118 -8.94 -9.55 -10.24
C TYR A 118 -8.61 -8.65 -11.44
N LEU A 119 -7.33 -8.29 -11.61
CA LEU A 119 -6.82 -7.46 -12.70
C LEU A 119 -5.73 -8.17 -13.50
N ASN A 120 -5.78 -9.51 -13.59
CA ASN A 120 -4.78 -10.32 -14.28
C ASN A 120 -3.35 -10.02 -13.81
N PHE A 121 -3.16 -9.80 -12.50
CA PHE A 121 -1.89 -9.43 -11.87
C PHE A 121 -1.31 -8.06 -12.29
N HIS A 122 -2.14 -7.17 -12.87
CA HIS A 122 -1.79 -5.79 -13.24
C HIS A 122 -2.55 -4.79 -12.35
N GLY A 123 -2.19 -4.79 -11.06
CA GLY A 123 -2.85 -3.97 -10.04
C GLY A 123 -2.33 -2.54 -9.93
N GLY A 124 -2.48 -1.96 -8.73
CA GLY A 124 -2.01 -0.61 -8.43
C GLY A 124 -0.56 -0.56 -7.95
N LYS A 125 -0.14 0.57 -7.37
CA LYS A 125 1.25 0.79 -6.93
C LYS A 125 1.50 0.59 -5.44
N GLY A 126 0.45 0.34 -4.66
CA GLY A 126 0.58 -0.09 -3.26
C GLY A 126 0.74 1.01 -2.22
N ILE A 127 0.79 2.29 -2.58
CA ILE A 127 1.02 3.38 -1.60
C ILE A 127 -0.13 3.53 -0.59
N ALA A 128 -1.38 3.58 -1.05
CA ALA A 128 -2.53 3.73 -0.16
C ALA A 128 -2.71 2.51 0.76
N VAL A 129 -2.56 1.30 0.19
CA VAL A 129 -2.62 0.04 0.96
C VAL A 129 -1.46 -0.04 1.94
N GLY A 130 -0.26 0.34 1.50
CA GLY A 130 0.94 0.49 2.30
C GLY A 130 0.73 1.40 3.51
N LEU A 131 0.17 2.60 3.29
CA LEU A 131 -0.18 3.51 4.37
C LEU A 131 -1.14 2.85 5.38
N GLY A 132 -2.18 2.17 4.89
CA GLY A 132 -3.15 1.47 5.74
C GLY A 132 -2.53 0.36 6.59
N VAL A 133 -1.72 -0.52 5.98
CA VAL A 133 -1.06 -1.60 6.72
C VAL A 133 -0.07 -1.04 7.74
N ILE A 134 0.68 0.02 7.42
CA ILE A 134 1.67 0.59 8.33
C ILE A 134 1.00 1.39 9.46
N LEU A 135 -0.10 2.10 9.20
CA LEU A 135 -0.86 2.79 10.26
C LEU A 135 -1.45 1.79 11.26
N ALA A 136 -2.00 0.67 10.77
CA ALA A 136 -2.51 -0.39 11.62
C ALA A 136 -1.40 -1.19 12.31
N TRP A 137 -0.24 -1.33 11.66
CA TRP A 137 0.92 -2.03 12.22
C TRP A 137 1.57 -1.20 13.34
N TYR A 138 2.01 0.01 13.01
CA TYR A 138 2.62 0.96 13.95
C TYR A 138 2.42 2.39 13.45
N TRP A 139 1.36 3.03 13.94
CA TRP A 139 0.89 4.33 13.49
C TRP A 139 1.95 5.46 13.47
N PRO A 140 2.94 5.55 14.39
CA PRO A 140 3.94 6.60 14.34
C PRO A 140 4.79 6.54 13.07
N ILE A 141 5.24 5.34 12.65
CA ILE A 141 5.95 5.18 11.37
C ILE A 141 5.01 5.55 10.21
N GLY A 142 3.75 5.12 10.25
CA GLY A 142 2.77 5.44 9.20
C GLY A 142 2.59 6.95 9.01
N LEU A 143 2.46 7.71 10.10
CA LEU A 143 2.36 9.17 10.06
C LEU A 143 3.67 9.84 9.64
N SER A 144 4.83 9.35 10.09
CA SER A 144 6.13 9.88 9.66
C SER A 144 6.34 9.71 8.15
N LEU A 145 6.01 8.54 7.59
CA LEU A 145 6.10 8.29 6.15
C LEU A 145 5.07 9.11 5.35
N LEU A 146 3.87 9.30 5.89
CA LEU A 146 2.87 10.21 5.29
C LEU A 146 3.38 11.66 5.29
N GLY A 147 3.97 12.13 6.39
CA GLY A 147 4.59 13.44 6.47
C GLY A 147 5.71 13.61 5.45
N MET A 148 6.61 12.62 5.35
CA MET A 148 7.68 12.60 4.34
C MET A 148 7.13 12.65 2.91
N PHE A 149 6.09 11.87 2.63
CA PHE A 149 5.37 11.90 1.36
C PHE A 149 4.82 13.31 1.07
N ILE A 150 4.09 13.91 2.01
CA ILE A 150 3.47 15.23 1.82
C ILE A 150 4.54 16.30 1.57
N VAL A 151 5.61 16.32 2.36
CA VAL A 151 6.71 17.28 2.19
C VAL A 151 7.37 17.13 0.82
N ALA A 152 7.70 15.90 0.41
CA ALA A 152 8.31 15.63 -0.89
C ALA A 152 7.40 16.05 -2.05
N VAL A 153 6.09 15.79 -1.97
CA VAL A 153 5.12 16.24 -2.98
C VAL A 153 4.95 17.76 -2.95
N ALA A 154 4.95 18.39 -1.77
CA ALA A 154 4.80 19.83 -1.66
C ALA A 154 5.94 20.60 -2.33
N ILE A 155 7.18 20.11 -2.16
CA ILE A 155 8.40 20.67 -2.74
C ILE A 155 8.46 20.40 -4.25
N THR A 156 8.28 19.14 -4.67
CA THR A 156 8.55 18.73 -6.06
C THR A 156 7.35 18.83 -6.99
N LYS A 157 6.13 18.86 -6.43
CA LYS A 157 4.85 18.70 -7.13
C LYS A 157 4.67 17.33 -7.81
N TYR A 158 5.54 16.36 -7.58
CA TYR A 158 5.43 15.00 -8.13
C TYR A 158 4.98 14.00 -7.06
N VAL A 159 3.81 13.40 -7.27
CA VAL A 159 3.30 12.34 -6.38
C VAL A 159 4.25 11.15 -6.33
N SER A 160 4.85 10.78 -7.46
CA SER A 160 5.79 9.66 -7.55
C SER A 160 7.03 9.86 -6.69
N VAL A 161 7.55 11.09 -6.54
CA VAL A 161 8.70 11.35 -5.66
C VAL A 161 8.33 11.11 -4.20
N GLY A 162 7.18 11.60 -3.74
CA GLY A 162 6.70 11.30 -2.38
C GLY A 162 6.48 9.82 -2.16
N SER A 163 5.89 9.12 -3.14
CA SER A 163 5.68 7.67 -3.07
C SER A 163 6.99 6.89 -2.92
N LEU A 164 8.01 7.25 -3.70
CA LEU A 164 9.33 6.62 -3.64
C LEU A 164 10.03 6.91 -2.30
N ALA A 165 9.94 8.16 -1.81
CA ALA A 165 10.49 8.54 -0.51
C ALA A 165 9.86 7.71 0.62
N ALA A 166 8.54 7.57 0.65
CA ALA A 166 7.86 6.74 1.65
C ALA A 166 8.21 5.25 1.52
N ALA A 167 8.31 4.73 0.29
CA ALA A 167 8.65 3.32 0.04
C ALA A 167 10.07 2.96 0.49
N ILE A 168 11.04 3.84 0.21
CA ILE A 168 12.44 3.68 0.66
C ILE A 168 12.56 3.93 2.16
N GLY A 169 11.81 4.91 2.68
CA GLY A 169 11.81 5.27 4.10
C GLY A 169 11.27 4.17 5.00
N LEU A 170 10.35 3.32 4.52
CA LEU A 170 9.75 2.26 5.33
C LEU A 170 10.76 1.28 5.95
N PRO A 171 11.60 0.55 5.17
CA PRO A 171 12.57 -0.36 5.76
C PRO A 171 13.60 0.35 6.65
N ILE A 172 13.98 1.59 6.30
CA ILE A 172 14.91 2.40 7.10
C ILE A 172 14.28 2.72 8.46
N ALA A 173 13.04 3.22 8.46
CA ALA A 173 12.30 3.55 9.68
C ALA A 173 12.05 2.31 10.55
N ALA A 174 11.68 1.18 9.94
CA ALA A 174 11.48 -0.07 10.68
C ALA A 174 12.77 -0.54 11.37
N CYS A 175 13.91 -0.50 10.68
CA CYS A 175 15.20 -0.86 11.28
C CYS A 175 15.67 0.15 12.33
N ALA A 176 15.45 1.45 12.12
CA ALA A 176 15.90 2.49 13.05
C ALA A 176 15.07 2.53 14.34
N VAL A 177 13.74 2.40 14.23
CA VAL A 177 12.82 2.44 15.38
C VAL A 177 12.82 1.11 16.13
N PHE A 178 12.98 -0.01 15.43
CA PHE A 178 12.96 -1.35 16.02
C PHE A 178 14.25 -2.14 15.70
N PRO A 179 15.42 -1.73 16.23
CA PRO A 179 16.70 -2.35 15.92
C PRO A 179 16.76 -3.83 16.32
N TYR A 180 16.02 -4.24 17.35
CA TYR A 180 15.95 -5.62 17.84
C TYR A 180 14.78 -6.43 17.26
N SER A 181 14.04 -5.89 16.29
CA SER A 181 13.02 -6.67 15.58
C SER A 181 13.63 -7.83 14.80
N SER A 182 12.84 -8.89 14.59
CA SER A 182 13.30 -10.08 13.89
C SER A 182 13.73 -9.77 12.47
N LEU A 183 14.65 -10.60 11.96
CA LEU A 183 15.08 -10.51 10.56
C LEU A 183 13.90 -10.71 9.59
N GLY A 184 12.91 -11.55 9.96
CA GLY A 184 11.72 -11.79 9.17
C GLY A 184 10.84 -10.54 9.00
N LEU A 185 10.62 -9.78 10.07
CA LEU A 185 9.89 -8.50 10.00
C LEU A 185 10.62 -7.50 9.09
N LYS A 186 11.93 -7.30 9.32
CA LYS A 186 12.76 -6.39 8.52
C LYS A 186 12.75 -6.76 7.04
N PHE A 187 12.87 -8.05 6.74
CA PHE A 187 12.79 -8.59 5.38
C PHE A 187 11.44 -8.25 4.73
N CYS A 188 10.33 -8.46 5.42
CA CYS A 188 8.99 -8.12 4.89
C CYS A 188 8.86 -6.62 4.59
N MET A 189 9.33 -5.75 5.49
CA MET A 189 9.29 -4.30 5.29
C MET A 189 10.16 -3.84 4.11
N ALA A 190 11.34 -4.47 3.94
CA ALA A 190 12.19 -4.24 2.77
C ALA A 190 11.50 -4.70 1.48
N MET A 191 10.88 -5.87 1.46
CA MET A 191 10.16 -6.38 0.28
C MET A 191 8.96 -5.51 -0.10
N ILE A 192 8.23 -4.94 0.86
CA ILE A 192 7.20 -3.93 0.60
C ILE A 192 7.82 -2.73 -0.13
N GLY A 193 8.88 -2.14 0.43
CA GLY A 193 9.57 -1.00 -0.16
C GLY A 193 10.07 -1.28 -1.57
N ILE A 194 10.79 -2.38 -1.77
CA ILE A 194 11.35 -2.82 -3.07
C ILE A 194 10.23 -3.00 -4.10
N THR A 195 9.14 -3.70 -3.73
CA THR A 195 8.05 -3.98 -4.66
C THR A 195 7.31 -2.71 -5.05
N VAL A 196 7.11 -1.78 -4.11
CA VAL A 196 6.49 -0.48 -4.40
C VAL A 196 7.40 0.37 -5.32
N VAL A 197 8.71 0.40 -5.09
CA VAL A 197 9.67 1.07 -5.98
C VAL A 197 9.61 0.47 -7.39
N TRP A 198 9.62 -0.86 -7.51
CA TRP A 198 9.46 -1.56 -8.78
C TRP A 198 8.11 -1.23 -9.47
N ALA A 199 7.02 -1.13 -8.71
CA ALA A 199 5.72 -0.74 -9.24
C ALA A 199 5.73 0.68 -9.82
N HIS A 200 6.65 1.54 -9.38
CA HIS A 200 6.85 2.91 -9.88
C HIS A 200 7.89 3.02 -11.02
N ARG A 201 8.45 1.92 -11.53
CA ARG A 201 9.47 1.93 -12.62
C ARG A 201 9.12 2.83 -13.82
N ALA A 202 7.85 2.88 -14.22
CA ALA A 202 7.40 3.75 -15.31
C ALA A 202 7.47 5.25 -14.92
N ASN A 203 7.13 5.60 -13.68
CA ASN A 203 7.27 6.97 -13.17
C ASN A 203 8.74 7.35 -13.00
N ILE A 204 9.59 6.43 -12.55
CA ILE A 204 11.04 6.65 -12.46
C ILE A 204 11.60 7.00 -13.84
N LYS A 205 11.24 6.23 -14.88
CA LYS A 205 11.63 6.54 -16.26
C LYS A 205 11.16 7.94 -16.69
N LYS A 206 9.89 8.29 -16.41
CA LYS A 206 9.34 9.62 -16.73
C LYS A 206 10.02 10.75 -15.97
N LEU A 207 10.38 10.55 -14.70
CA LEU A 207 11.13 11.51 -13.89
C LEU A 207 12.52 11.77 -14.50
N MET A 208 13.23 10.70 -14.86
CA MET A 208 14.56 10.80 -15.48
C MET A 208 14.53 11.53 -16.82
N THR A 209 13.43 11.44 -17.58
CA THR A 209 13.27 12.14 -18.85
C THR A 209 12.55 13.49 -18.74
N GLY A 210 12.22 13.96 -17.53
CA GLY A 210 11.47 15.20 -17.33
C GLY A 210 10.02 15.20 -17.84
N LYS A 211 9.44 14.01 -18.06
CA LYS A 211 8.07 13.81 -18.61
C LYS A 211 7.03 13.42 -17.56
N GLU A 212 7.41 13.38 -16.29
CA GLU A 212 6.48 13.03 -15.21
C GLU A 212 5.42 14.12 -15.03
N SER A 213 4.17 13.71 -14.84
CA SER A 213 3.06 14.66 -14.61
C SER A 213 3.10 15.23 -13.20
N LYS A 214 3.05 16.57 -13.09
CA LYS A 214 2.83 17.27 -11.82
C LYS A 214 1.40 17.03 -11.31
N LEU A 215 1.24 17.06 -9.99
CA LEU A 215 -0.07 16.99 -9.35
C LEU A 215 -0.94 18.19 -9.77
N SER A 216 -2.16 17.92 -10.23
CA SER A 216 -3.16 18.93 -10.60
C SER A 216 -4.53 18.51 -10.08
N PHE A 217 -5.27 19.46 -9.52
CA PHE A 217 -6.62 19.24 -8.97
C PHE A 217 -7.75 19.71 -9.91
N THR A 218 -7.40 20.46 -10.97
CA THR A 218 -8.38 21.18 -11.79
C THR A 218 -8.59 20.54 -13.17
N LYS A 219 -7.58 19.83 -13.70
CA LYS A 219 -7.61 19.29 -15.07
C LYS A 219 -8.06 17.82 -15.06
N ARG A 220 -9.25 17.55 -15.62
CA ARG A 220 -9.65 16.18 -15.97
C ARG A 220 -8.93 15.73 -17.24
N VAL A 221 -8.58 14.45 -17.30
CA VAL A 221 -7.88 13.83 -18.43
C VAL A 221 -8.71 12.67 -18.96
N THR A 222 -8.99 12.71 -20.25
CA THR A 222 -9.76 11.68 -20.98
C THR A 222 -8.88 10.79 -21.85
N GLU A 223 -7.67 11.25 -22.18
CA GLU A 223 -6.71 10.53 -23.02
C GLU A 223 -5.63 9.84 -22.17
N PRO A 224 -5.01 8.76 -22.65
CA PRO A 224 -3.85 8.17 -21.99
C PRO A 224 -2.66 9.14 -21.97
N ASP A 225 -1.85 9.10 -20.91
CA ASP A 225 -0.53 9.74 -20.91
C ASP A 225 0.33 9.05 -21.98
N ASP A 226 1.10 9.82 -22.75
CA ASP A 226 2.06 9.27 -23.73
C ASP A 226 2.91 8.16 -23.08
N LYS A 227 2.91 6.99 -23.73
CA LYS A 227 3.56 5.77 -23.24
C LYS A 227 5.06 5.77 -23.52
#